data_AF-X1CIK6-F1
#
_entry.id   AF-X1CIK6-F1
#
_cell.length_a   1.000
_cell.length_b   1.000
_cell.length_c   1.000
_cell.angle_alpha   90.00
_cell.angle_beta   90.00
_cell.angle_gamma   90.00
#
_symmetry.space_group_name_H-M   'P 1'
#
loop_
_entity.id
_entity.type
_entity.pdbx_description
1 polymer ?
#
loop_
_entity_poly.entity_id
_entity_poly.type
_entity_poly.pdbx_seq_one_letter_code
_entity_poly.pdbx_strand_id
1 'polypeptide(L)'
;MYENLAILAAFVFLYSIFCGGLERTPFNGAIVFIAFGLVLGPLGLGFLNLEVDKGLLGTLAELTLALVLYTDAANANLSELKNSFRIPQRMLLIGLPLTILFGFGAGVILFSGLTLLEIAVLATMLAPTDAALGKAVVTNKTVPSNMRESLNVESG
;
A
#
# COMPACT_ATOMS: atom_id res chain seq x y z
N MET A 1 6.80 16.09 22.21
CA MET A 1 7.14 14.66 22.00
C MET A 1 6.15 13.70 22.68
N TYR A 2 5.96 13.77 24.02
CA TYR A 2 5.03 12.87 24.73
C TYR A 2 3.57 12.99 24.31
N GLU A 3 3.11 14.20 23.99
CA GLU A 3 1.75 14.46 23.50
C GLU A 3 1.47 13.74 22.18
N ASN A 4 2.36 13.87 21.19
CA ASN A 4 2.26 13.15 19.91
C ASN A 4 2.23 11.63 20.11
N LEU A 5 3.07 11.11 21.00
CA LEU A 5 3.10 9.68 21.32
C LEU A 5 1.80 9.22 21.99
N ALA A 6 1.24 10.03 22.90
CA ALA A 6 -0.04 9.73 23.53
C ALA A 6 -1.19 9.73 22.52
N ILE A 7 -1.21 10.71 21.60
CA ILE A 7 -2.21 10.79 20.52
C ILE A 7 -2.12 9.57 19.60
N LEU A 8 -0.90 9.21 19.16
CA LEU A 8 -0.67 8.03 18.32
C LEU A 8 -1.05 6.74 19.04
N ALA A 9 -0.66 6.58 20.31
CA ALA A 9 -0.99 5.41 21.10
C ALA A 9 -2.51 5.29 21.33
N ALA A 10 -3.18 6.39 21.68
CA ALA A 10 -4.63 6.42 21.84
C ALA A 10 -5.34 6.08 20.53
N PHE A 11 -4.86 6.60 19.40
CA PHE A 11 -5.40 6.30 18.08
C PHE A 11 -5.22 4.83 17.71
N VAL A 12 -4.01 4.28 17.83
CA VAL A 12 -3.75 2.86 17.54
C VAL A 12 -4.61 1.99 18.44
N PHE A 13 -4.73 2.32 19.73
CA PHE A 13 -5.57 1.58 20.67
C PHE A 13 -7.05 1.59 20.27
N LEU A 14 -7.60 2.78 19.97
CA LEU A 14 -8.99 2.90 19.51
C LEU A 14 -9.18 2.15 18.19
N TYR A 15 -8.28 2.33 17.22
CA TYR A 15 -8.33 1.61 15.96
C TYR A 15 -8.32 0.10 16.17
N SER A 16 -7.48 -0.44 17.04
CA SER A 16 -7.44 -1.87 17.35
C SER A 16 -8.76 -2.40 17.93
N ILE A 17 -9.48 -1.60 18.73
CA ILE A 17 -10.81 -1.97 19.25
C ILE A 17 -11.86 -2.01 18.14
N PHE A 18 -11.83 -1.03 17.24
CA PHE A 18 -12.86 -0.87 16.20
C PHE A 18 -12.55 -1.60 14.89
N CYS A 19 -11.30 -2.04 14.66
CA CYS A 19 -10.84 -2.64 13.40
C CYS A 19 -11.71 -3.83 12.98
N GLY A 20 -12.05 -4.73 13.91
CA GLY A 20 -12.88 -5.90 13.60
C GLY A 20 -14.31 -5.56 13.15
N GLY A 21 -14.86 -4.42 13.59
CA GLY A 21 -16.14 -3.91 13.09
C GLY A 21 -15.99 -3.24 11.72
N LEU A 22 -14.86 -2.55 11.52
CA LEU A 22 -14.57 -1.82 10.29
C LEU A 22 -14.28 -2.75 9.10
N GLU A 23 -13.72 -3.94 9.35
CA GLU A 23 -13.54 -5.00 8.34
C GLU A 23 -14.84 -5.42 7.63
N ARG A 24 -16.01 -5.14 8.23
CA ARG A 24 -17.32 -5.40 7.61
C ARG A 24 -17.81 -4.26 6.72
N THR A 25 -17.06 -3.15 6.66
CA THR A 25 -17.39 -1.94 5.90
C THR A 25 -16.37 -1.75 4.77
N PRO A 26 -16.67 -0.93 3.74
CA PRO A 26 -15.69 -0.64 2.68
C PRO A 26 -14.54 0.28 3.12
N PHE A 27 -14.54 0.76 4.37
CA PHE A 27 -13.48 1.62 4.89
C PHE A 27 -12.29 0.79 5.34
N ASN A 28 -11.22 0.78 4.52
CA ASN A 28 -9.98 0.10 4.87
C ASN A 28 -9.14 0.91 5.88
N GLY A 29 -8.19 0.24 6.53
CA GLY A 29 -7.28 0.87 7.49
C GLY A 29 -6.52 2.06 6.89
N ALA A 30 -6.05 1.97 5.64
CA ALA A 30 -5.30 3.06 5.03
C ALA A 30 -6.10 4.36 4.94
N ILE A 31 -7.39 4.32 4.56
CA ILE A 31 -8.26 5.49 4.53
C ILE A 31 -8.40 6.10 5.93
N VAL A 32 -8.57 5.27 6.96
CA VAL A 32 -8.69 5.75 8.35
C VAL A 32 -7.40 6.43 8.82
N PHE A 33 -6.24 5.82 8.57
CA PHE A 33 -4.95 6.38 8.96
C PHE A 33 -4.63 7.67 8.20
N ILE A 34 -4.94 7.74 6.90
CA ILE A 34 -4.81 8.97 6.10
C ILE A 34 -5.72 10.08 6.64
N ALA A 35 -7.01 9.77 6.86
CA ALA A 35 -7.97 10.74 7.38
C ALA A 35 -7.57 11.26 8.76
N PHE A 36 -7.12 10.36 9.65
CA PHE A 36 -6.60 10.73 10.96
C PHE A 36 -5.39 11.66 10.86
N GLY A 37 -4.40 11.30 10.04
CA GLY A 37 -3.20 12.12 9.83
C GLY A 37 -3.51 13.48 9.23
N LEU A 38 -4.49 13.57 8.32
CA LEU A 38 -4.92 14.82 7.71
C LEU A 38 -5.66 15.71 8.71
N VAL A 39 -6.60 15.15 9.48
CA VAL A 39 -7.41 15.89 10.45
C VAL A 39 -6.58 16.39 11.63
N LEU A 40 -5.68 15.57 12.18
CA LEU A 40 -4.89 15.97 13.35
C LEU A 40 -3.54 16.59 13.00
N GLY A 41 -3.04 16.36 11.78
CA GLY A 41 -1.79 16.92 11.32
C GLY A 41 -1.85 18.44 11.08
N PRO A 42 -0.74 19.01 10.58
CA PRO A 42 -0.59 20.46 10.40
C PRO A 42 -1.62 21.11 9.47
N LEU A 43 -2.17 20.35 8.52
CA LEU A 43 -3.19 20.82 7.58
C LEU A 43 -4.61 20.86 8.17
N GLY A 44 -4.84 20.20 9.30
CA GLY A 44 -6.14 20.15 9.98
C GLY A 44 -6.13 20.94 11.27
N LEU A 45 -6.17 20.23 12.40
CA LEU A 45 -6.22 20.79 13.74
C LEU A 45 -4.84 21.16 14.31
N GLY A 46 -3.75 20.68 13.69
CA GLY A 46 -2.38 21.01 14.08
C GLY A 46 -1.94 20.44 15.44
N PHE A 47 -2.69 19.48 16.00
CA PHE A 47 -2.34 18.81 17.26
C PHE A 47 -1.15 17.85 17.11
N LEU A 48 -0.99 17.24 15.93
CA LEU A 48 0.16 16.40 15.59
C LEU A 48 1.24 17.25 14.91
N ASN A 49 2.15 17.81 15.71
CA ASN A 49 3.41 18.39 15.23
C ASN A 49 4.54 17.38 15.37
N LEU A 50 4.61 16.47 14.41
CA LEU A 50 5.72 15.54 14.30
C LEU A 50 6.87 16.26 13.58
N GLU A 51 7.91 16.63 14.33
CA GLU A 51 9.24 16.80 13.73
C GLU A 51 9.72 15.40 13.34
N VAL A 52 9.34 15.00 12.13
CA VAL A 52 9.67 13.68 11.59
C VAL A 52 11.16 13.66 11.28
N ASP A 53 11.92 12.96 12.11
CA ASP A 53 13.28 12.56 11.76
C ASP A 53 13.18 11.65 10.52
N LYS A 54 13.69 12.15 9.38
CA LYS A 54 13.64 11.43 8.09
C LYS A 54 14.35 10.07 8.18
N GLY A 55 15.39 9.96 9.00
CA GLY A 55 16.11 8.72 9.22
C GLY A 55 15.26 7.70 9.97
N LEU A 56 14.65 8.10 11.09
CA LEU A 56 13.77 7.22 11.86
C LEU A 56 12.54 6.76 11.05
N LEU A 57 11.90 7.67 10.32
CA LEU A 57 10.77 7.30 9.46
C LEU A 57 11.21 6.36 8.33
N GLY A 58 12.35 6.62 7.69
CA GLY A 58 12.92 5.75 6.67
C GLY A 58 13.19 4.35 7.21
N THR A 59 13.86 4.23 8.36
CA THR A 59 14.13 2.92 8.99
C THR A 59 12.85 2.18 9.34
N LEU A 60 11.84 2.86 9.90
CA LEU A 60 10.55 2.24 10.16
C LEU A 60 9.87 1.78 8.87
N ALA A 61 9.88 2.59 7.81
CA ALA A 61 9.27 2.24 6.53
C ALA A 61 9.98 1.05 5.87
N GLU A 62 11.31 1.04 5.86
CA GLU A 62 12.12 -0.06 5.32
C GLU A 62 11.90 -1.37 6.09
N LEU A 63 11.92 -1.33 7.43
CA LEU A 63 11.66 -2.51 8.25
C LEU A 63 10.22 -3.02 8.09
N THR A 64 9.24 -2.12 8.04
CA THR A 64 7.84 -2.49 7.84
C THR A 64 7.64 -3.10 6.46
N LEU A 65 8.20 -2.48 5.42
CA LEU A 65 8.14 -2.99 4.05
C LEU A 65 8.80 -4.36 3.94
N ALA A 66 10.00 -4.54 4.51
CA ALA A 66 10.68 -5.83 4.53
C ALA A 66 9.84 -6.91 5.23
N LEU A 67 9.22 -6.59 6.36
CA LEU A 67 8.37 -7.53 7.10
C LEU A 67 7.08 -7.88 6.34
N VAL A 68 6.44 -6.90 5.70
CA VAL A 68 5.23 -7.11 4.88
C VAL A 68 5.56 -7.99 3.68
N LEU A 69 6.56 -7.60 2.88
CA LEU A 69 6.99 -8.39 1.70
C LEU A 69 7.41 -9.80 2.08
N TYR A 70 8.14 -9.97 3.20
CA TYR A 70 8.51 -11.30 3.70
C TYR A 70 7.29 -12.14 4.10
N THR A 71 6.33 -11.52 4.80
CA THR A 71 5.12 -12.22 5.25
C THR A 71 4.25 -12.63 4.07
N ASP A 72 4.10 -11.76 3.07
CA ASP A 72 3.32 -12.06 1.87
C ASP A 72 3.99 -13.16 1.04
N ALA A 73 5.33 -13.11 0.87
CA ALA A 73 6.10 -14.18 0.25
C ALA A 73 6.00 -15.52 1.00
N ALA A 74 6.00 -15.50 2.34
CA ALA A 74 5.90 -16.70 3.17
C ALA A 74 4.51 -17.36 3.13
N ASN A 75 3.45 -16.59 2.88
CA ASN A 75 2.08 -17.10 2.75
C ASN A 75 1.72 -17.55 1.32
N ALA A 76 2.55 -17.25 0.32
CA ALA A 76 2.28 -17.58 -1.08
C ALA A 76 2.31 -19.09 -1.34
N ASN A 77 1.27 -19.63 -2.00
CA ASN A 77 1.21 -21.05 -2.32
C ASN A 77 1.91 -21.35 -3.65
N LEU A 78 3.22 -21.64 -3.56
CA LEU A 78 4.08 -21.99 -4.71
C LEU A 78 3.55 -23.15 -5.57
N SER A 79 2.80 -24.09 -4.98
CA SER A 79 2.23 -25.23 -5.70
C SER A 79 1.06 -24.83 -6.59
N GLU A 80 0.18 -23.94 -6.12
CA GLU A 80 -0.92 -23.38 -6.93
C GLU A 80 -0.40 -22.38 -7.97
N LEU A 81 0.62 -21.60 -7.62
CA LEU A 81 1.27 -20.68 -8.55
C LEU A 81 1.89 -21.41 -9.74
N LYS A 82 2.55 -22.56 -9.54
CA LYS A 82 3.07 -23.37 -10.65
C LYS A 82 1.98 -23.83 -11.62
N ASN A 83 0.77 -24.11 -11.12
CA ASN A 83 -0.36 -24.52 -11.95
C ASN A 83 -1.05 -23.35 -12.68
N SER A 84 -0.85 -22.11 -12.22
CA SER A 84 -1.55 -20.91 -12.73
C SER A 84 -0.62 -19.76 -13.15
N PHE A 85 0.67 -20.03 -13.35
CA PHE A 85 1.74 -19.04 -13.55
C PHE A 85 1.56 -18.08 -14.73
N ARG A 86 0.76 -18.47 -15.72
CA ARG A 86 0.63 -17.74 -16.98
C ARG A 86 -0.04 -16.37 -16.82
N ILE A 87 -0.94 -16.21 -15.83
CA ILE A 87 -1.64 -14.94 -15.60
C ILE A 87 -0.72 -13.95 -14.87
N PRO A 88 -0.11 -14.28 -13.71
CA PRO A 88 0.81 -13.37 -13.01
C PRO A 88 2.00 -12.96 -13.87
N GLN A 89 2.56 -13.90 -14.65
CA GLN A 89 3.69 -13.60 -15.52
C GLN A 89 3.34 -12.55 -16.58
N ARG A 90 2.13 -12.60 -17.17
CA ARG A 90 1.70 -11.60 -18.15
C ARG A 90 1.43 -10.26 -17.49
N MET A 91 0.86 -10.25 -16.29
CA MET A 91 0.61 -9.01 -15.55
C MET A 91 1.93 -8.34 -15.16
N LEU A 92 2.92 -9.09 -14.68
CA LEU A 92 4.23 -8.55 -14.28
C LEU A 92 5.12 -8.17 -15.48
N LEU A 93 5.20 -8.99 -16.54
CA LEU A 93 6.11 -8.73 -17.66
C LEU A 93 5.52 -7.84 -18.76
N ILE A 94 4.20 -7.71 -18.82
CA ILE A 94 3.52 -6.93 -19.87
C ILE A 94 2.65 -5.86 -19.23
N GLY A 95 1.78 -6.22 -18.29
CA GLY A 95 0.88 -5.29 -17.61
C GLY A 95 1.62 -4.15 -16.91
N LEU A 96 2.53 -4.47 -15.99
CA LEU A 96 3.27 -3.49 -15.20
C LEU A 96 4.12 -2.53 -16.08
N PRO A 97 4.95 -3.00 -17.04
CA PRO A 97 5.65 -2.10 -17.94
C PRO A 97 4.73 -1.20 -18.76
N LEU A 98 3.59 -1.72 -19.25
CA LEU A 98 2.61 -0.92 -19.95
C LEU A 98 1.99 0.13 -19.03
N THR A 99 1.63 -0.23 -17.79
CA THR A 99 1.09 0.72 -16.80
C THR A 99 2.10 1.82 -16.49
N ILE A 100 3.39 1.49 -16.35
CA ILE A 100 4.46 2.48 -16.17
C ILE A 100 4.56 3.41 -17.39
N LEU A 101 4.54 2.87 -18.61
CA LEU A 101 4.60 3.66 -19.84
C LEU A 101 3.39 4.58 -20.00
N PHE A 102 2.18 4.08 -19.72
CA PHE A 102 0.96 4.89 -19.75
C PHE A 102 0.96 5.95 -18.65
N GLY A 103 1.36 5.61 -17.43
CA GLY A 103 1.49 6.55 -16.32
C GLY A 103 2.52 7.64 -16.61
N PHE A 104 3.65 7.27 -17.20
CA PHE A 104 4.67 8.21 -17.67
C PHE A 104 4.11 9.15 -18.75
N GLY A 105 3.46 8.61 -19.79
CA GLY A 105 2.85 9.40 -20.86
C GLY A 105 1.79 10.38 -20.33
N ALA A 106 0.92 9.92 -19.43
CA ALA A 106 -0.05 10.77 -18.76
C ALA A 106 0.62 11.84 -17.90
N GLY A 107 1.69 11.48 -17.18
CA GLY A 107 2.46 12.40 -16.34
C GLY A 107 3.13 13.51 -17.14
N VAL A 108 3.67 13.22 -18.32
CA VAL A 108 4.25 14.24 -19.23
C VAL A 108 3.20 15.25 -19.70
N ILE A 109 1.96 14.81 -19.90
CA ILE A 109 0.86 15.68 -20.33
C ILE A 109 0.33 16.53 -19.15
N LEU A 110 0.22 15.92 -17.96
CA LEU A 110 -0.37 16.57 -16.78
C LEU A 110 0.60 17.50 -16.05
N PHE A 111 1.90 17.16 -16.02
CA PHE A 111 2.91 17.88 -15.23
C PHE A 111 3.93 18.55 -16.13
N SER A 112 3.70 19.82 -16.46
CA SER A 112 4.65 20.63 -17.26
C SER A 112 5.86 21.14 -16.47
N GLY A 113 5.86 21.00 -15.14
CA GLY A 113 6.92 21.50 -14.24
C GLY A 113 7.90 20.45 -13.74
N LEU A 114 7.66 19.17 -14.04
CA LEU A 114 8.53 18.07 -13.62
C LEU A 114 9.45 17.65 -14.77
N THR A 115 10.66 17.24 -14.43
CA THR A 115 11.59 16.62 -15.37
C THR A 115 11.08 15.25 -15.82
N LEU A 116 11.53 14.78 -16.98
CA LEU A 116 11.20 13.44 -17.47
C LEU A 116 11.58 12.36 -16.45
N LEU A 117 12.69 12.53 -15.73
CA LEU A 117 13.15 11.55 -14.75
C LEU A 117 12.22 11.51 -13.52
N GLU A 118 11.77 12.67 -13.02
CA GLU A 118 10.82 12.75 -11.90
C GLU A 118 9.47 12.11 -12.27
N ILE A 119 8.98 12.35 -13.49
CA ILE A 119 7.75 11.72 -13.97
C ILE A 119 7.90 10.21 -14.09
N ALA A 120 9.06 9.74 -14.58
CA ALA A 120 9.36 8.31 -14.64
C ALA A 120 9.38 7.69 -13.23
N VAL A 121 10.00 8.34 -12.25
CA VAL A 121 10.01 7.88 -10.85
C VAL A 121 8.60 7.82 -10.28
N LEU A 122 7.78 8.86 -10.48
CA LEU A 122 6.39 8.87 -10.04
C LEU A 122 5.56 7.75 -10.70
N ALA A 123 5.72 7.55 -12.01
CA ALA A 123 5.05 6.48 -12.73
C ALA A 123 5.44 5.10 -12.18
N THR A 124 6.73 4.87 -11.89
CA THR A 124 7.20 3.62 -11.29
C THR A 124 6.74 3.43 -9.85
N MET A 125 6.61 4.50 -9.06
CA MET A 125 6.16 4.43 -7.68
C MET A 125 4.65 4.14 -7.58
N LEU A 126 3.86 4.59 -8.55
CA LEU A 126 2.40 4.47 -8.56
C LEU A 126 1.90 3.20 -9.29
N ALA A 127 2.70 2.64 -10.20
CA ALA A 127 2.32 1.48 -10.99
C ALA A 127 2.10 0.17 -10.19
N PRO A 128 2.96 -0.22 -9.23
CA PRO A 128 2.74 -1.45 -8.46
C PRO A 128 1.57 -1.30 -7.49
N THR A 129 0.78 -2.36 -7.35
CA THR A 129 -0.38 -2.42 -6.45
C THR A 129 0.01 -3.01 -5.11
N ASP A 130 -0.45 -2.42 -4.00
CA ASP A 130 -0.14 -2.86 -2.63
C ASP A 130 -0.96 -4.10 -2.21
N ALA A 131 -0.26 -5.20 -1.88
CA ALA A 131 -0.85 -6.44 -1.37
C ALA A 131 -1.69 -6.24 -0.10
N ALA A 132 -1.30 -5.31 0.78
CA ALA A 132 -2.01 -5.07 2.02
C ALA A 132 -3.42 -4.51 1.78
N LEU A 133 -3.59 -3.67 0.75
CA LEU A 133 -4.89 -3.14 0.35
C LEU A 133 -5.72 -4.18 -0.41
N GLY A 134 -5.06 -5.07 -1.18
CA GLY A 134 -5.69 -6.19 -1.88
C GLY A 134 -6.07 -7.38 -0.98
N LYS A 135 -5.55 -7.44 0.24
CA LYS A 135 -5.72 -8.57 1.18
C LYS A 135 -7.17 -8.91 1.50
N ALA A 136 -8.06 -7.92 1.50
CA ALA A 136 -9.50 -8.15 1.68
C ALA A 136 -10.10 -9.01 0.54
N VAL A 137 -9.55 -8.91 -0.67
CA VAL A 137 -9.96 -9.73 -1.82
C VAL A 137 -9.27 -11.10 -1.79
N VAL A 138 -7.99 -11.14 -1.41
CA VAL A 138 -7.18 -12.38 -1.34
C VAL A 138 -7.63 -13.30 -0.19
N THR A 139 -8.20 -12.76 0.88
CA THR A 139 -8.74 -13.57 1.99
C THR A 139 -10.20 -13.99 1.80
N ASN A 140 -10.90 -13.42 0.82
CA ASN A 140 -12.31 -13.69 0.56
C ASN A 140 -12.52 -15.04 -0.14
N LYS A 141 -13.07 -16.03 0.58
CA LYS A 141 -13.32 -17.38 0.06
C LYS A 141 -14.33 -17.45 -1.10
N THR A 142 -15.11 -16.40 -1.33
CA THR A 142 -16.04 -16.31 -2.46
C THR A 142 -15.29 -16.09 -3.79
N VAL A 143 -14.07 -15.57 -3.75
CA VAL A 143 -13.24 -15.39 -4.96
C VAL A 143 -12.51 -16.72 -5.29
N PRO A 144 -12.54 -17.19 -6.54
CA PRO A 144 -11.82 -18.40 -6.97
C PRO A 144 -10.33 -18.37 -6.60
N SER A 145 -9.78 -19.50 -6.16
CA SER A 145 -8.39 -19.59 -5.66
C SER A 145 -7.36 -19.12 -6.68
N ASN A 146 -7.54 -19.45 -7.95
CA ASN A 146 -6.66 -19.03 -9.05
C ASN A 146 -6.57 -17.49 -9.19
N MET A 147 -7.66 -16.75 -8.97
CA MET A 147 -7.64 -15.29 -9.02
C MET A 147 -7.01 -14.69 -7.75
N ARG A 148 -7.27 -15.29 -6.59
CA ARG A 148 -6.69 -14.82 -5.31
C ARG A 148 -5.17 -14.97 -5.28
N GLU A 149 -4.66 -16.12 -5.70
CA GLU A 149 -3.21 -16.34 -5.79
C GLU A 149 -2.58 -15.45 -6.87
N SER A 150 -3.27 -15.22 -7.99
CA SER A 150 -2.75 -14.31 -9.03
C SER A 150 -2.61 -12.87 -8.51
N LEU A 151 -3.62 -12.37 -7.77
CA LEU A 151 -3.58 -11.05 -7.14
C LEU A 151 -2.52 -10.97 -6.03
N ASN A 152 -2.36 -12.03 -5.24
CA ASN A 152 -1.36 -12.10 -4.18
C ASN A 152 0.07 -12.02 -4.75
N VAL A 153 0.32 -12.65 -5.91
CA VAL A 153 1.63 -12.65 -6.58
C VAL A 153 1.88 -11.38 -7.39
N GLU A 154 0.84 -10.71 -7.89
CA GLU A 154 1.01 -9.41 -8.55
C GLU A 154 1.30 -8.30 -7.53
N SER A 155 0.71 -8.39 -6.34
CA SER A 155 0.74 -7.32 -5.34
C SER A 155 1.88 -7.44 -4.31
N GLY A 156 2.52 -8.61 -4.19
CA GLY A 156 3.62 -8.91 -3.26
C GLY A 156 4.95 -9.05 -3.97
#